data_AF-A0A2V6R6E6-F1
#
_entry.id   AF-A0A2V6R6E6-F1
#
_cell.length_a   1.000
_cell.length_b   1.000
_cell.length_c   1.000
_cell.angle_alpha   90.00
_cell.angle_beta   90.00
_cell.angle_gamma   90.00
#
_symmetry.space_group_name_H-M   'P 1'
#
loop_
_entity.id
_entity.type
_entity.pdbx_description
1 polymer ?
#
loop_
_entity_poly.entity_id
_entity_poly.type
_entity_poly.pdbx_seq_one_letter_code
_entity_poly.pdbx_strand_id
1 'polypeptide(L)'
;MRRSTLAVSVAAAVLALGAGASAADGLQSMTMVTLDELLPTRILEIEAGTEVVFADPRFLSIEVVPDDGAPEARRIAGGFTALFREAGTFRFICIVSGYERAERVPGEVIVRPRPGGAALLDFRAARPGVTEQEFELAQAECLRDPRAAGSIVLFRMCMQARGIIPF
;
A
#
# COMPACT_ATOMS: atom_id res chain seq x y z
N MET A 1 -39.32 56.22 -16.66
CA MET A 1 -40.16 55.30 -15.84
C MET A 1 -39.68 53.86 -16.07
N ARG A 2 -39.48 53.10 -14.98
CA ARG A 2 -39.27 51.62 -14.84
C ARG A 2 -37.96 51.04 -15.41
N ARG A 3 -36.93 50.70 -14.61
CA ARG A 3 -36.75 49.54 -13.67
C ARG A 3 -37.05 48.18 -14.31
N SER A 4 -36.03 47.35 -14.55
CA SER A 4 -35.68 46.19 -13.69
C SER A 4 -34.84 45.13 -14.40
N THR A 5 -33.85 44.66 -13.66
CA THR A 5 -32.97 43.50 -13.80
C THR A 5 -33.71 42.18 -14.03
N LEU A 6 -33.07 41.22 -14.73
CA LEU A 6 -33.06 39.80 -14.37
C LEU A 6 -31.88 39.08 -15.06
N ALA A 7 -30.99 38.56 -14.24
CA ALA A 7 -29.96 37.58 -14.58
C ALA A 7 -30.58 36.18 -14.58
N VAL A 8 -30.23 35.30 -15.54
CA VAL A 8 -30.27 33.84 -15.34
C VAL A 8 -29.22 33.17 -16.25
N SER A 9 -28.21 32.62 -15.56
CA SER A 9 -27.51 31.35 -15.76
C SER A 9 -26.73 31.05 -17.05
N VAL A 10 -25.41 31.15 -16.86
CA VAL A 10 -24.33 30.43 -17.53
C VAL A 10 -24.59 28.92 -17.54
N ALA A 11 -24.55 28.31 -18.72
CA ALA A 11 -24.37 26.86 -18.88
C ALA A 11 -23.06 26.65 -19.64
N ALA A 12 -21.94 26.68 -18.91
CA ALA A 12 -20.67 26.17 -19.41
C ALA A 12 -20.73 24.65 -19.30
N ALA A 13 -21.03 23.98 -20.42
CA ALA A 13 -20.86 22.54 -20.53
C ALA A 13 -19.36 22.24 -20.43
N VAL A 14 -18.90 21.92 -19.23
CA VAL A 14 -17.61 21.28 -19.02
C VAL A 14 -17.77 19.87 -19.57
N LEU A 15 -17.41 19.69 -20.84
CA LEU A 15 -17.00 18.40 -21.37
C LEU A 15 -15.76 17.99 -20.56
N ALA A 16 -16.02 17.33 -19.44
CA ALA A 16 -15.04 16.49 -18.80
C ALA A 16 -14.70 15.42 -19.84
N LEU A 17 -13.61 15.65 -20.57
CA LEU A 17 -12.83 14.55 -21.11
C LEU A 17 -12.51 13.69 -19.90
N GLY A 18 -13.32 12.65 -19.69
CA GLY A 18 -12.93 11.50 -18.90
C GLY A 18 -11.59 11.10 -19.45
N ALA A 19 -10.54 11.38 -18.67
CA ALA A 19 -9.23 10.82 -18.89
C ALA A 19 -9.48 9.33 -19.05
N GLY A 20 -9.36 8.87 -20.30
CA GLY A 20 -9.52 7.49 -20.64
C GLY A 20 -8.71 6.71 -19.63
N ALA A 21 -9.40 5.79 -18.96
CA ALA A 21 -8.76 4.70 -18.26
C ALA A 21 -7.68 4.19 -19.21
N SER A 22 -6.42 4.54 -18.90
CA SER A 22 -5.29 3.93 -19.57
C SER A 22 -5.28 2.52 -19.03
N ALA A 23 -6.05 1.66 -19.70
CA ALA A 23 -5.75 0.25 -19.85
C ALA A 23 -4.42 0.16 -20.60
N ALA A 24 -3.36 0.61 -19.95
CA ALA A 24 -2.02 0.21 -20.29
C ALA A 24 -1.81 -1.07 -19.50
N ASP A 25 -1.66 -2.17 -20.23
CA ASP A 25 -1.11 -3.44 -19.79
C ASP A 25 -0.09 -3.24 -18.67
N GLY A 26 -0.58 -3.28 -17.44
CA GLY A 26 0.29 -3.37 -16.29
C GLY A 26 0.80 -4.79 -16.34
N LEU A 27 2.07 -5.00 -16.66
CA LEU A 27 2.75 -6.23 -16.27
C LEU A 27 2.36 -6.46 -14.81
N GLN A 28 1.48 -7.44 -14.59
CA GLN A 28 1.17 -7.91 -13.26
C GLN A 28 2.47 -8.55 -12.79
N SER A 29 3.18 -7.83 -11.93
CA SER A 29 4.38 -8.36 -11.32
C SER A 29 3.91 -9.47 -10.39
N MET A 30 4.49 -10.65 -10.52
CA MET A 30 4.16 -11.80 -9.68
C MET A 30 5.40 -12.18 -8.89
N THR A 31 5.25 -12.27 -7.58
CA THR A 31 6.32 -12.71 -6.67
C THR A 31 5.90 -14.00 -5.99
N MET A 32 6.68 -15.06 -6.18
CA MET A 32 6.51 -16.31 -5.44
C MET A 32 7.30 -16.23 -4.14
N VAL A 33 6.70 -16.72 -3.05
CA VAL A 33 7.28 -16.74 -1.72
C VAL A 33 7.08 -18.12 -1.10
N THR A 34 8.17 -18.72 -0.64
CA THR A 34 8.17 -19.97 0.13
C THR A 34 8.27 -19.70 1.62
N LEU A 35 8.01 -20.72 2.44
CA LEU A 35 8.12 -20.56 3.89
C LEU A 35 9.57 -20.32 4.34
N ASP A 36 10.54 -20.99 3.70
CA ASP A 36 11.96 -20.85 4.06
C ASP A 36 12.53 -19.47 3.70
N GLU A 37 11.97 -18.80 2.68
CA GLU A 37 12.30 -17.41 2.34
C GLU A 37 11.66 -16.42 3.32
N LEU A 38 10.44 -16.72 3.80
CA LEU A 38 9.68 -15.82 4.66
C LEU A 38 10.13 -15.87 6.13
N LEU A 39 10.44 -17.05 6.67
CA LEU A 39 10.72 -17.22 8.10
C LEU A 39 11.93 -16.43 8.66
N PRO A 40 13.04 -16.23 7.92
CA PRO A 40 14.21 -15.53 8.45
C PRO A 40 13.94 -14.07 8.84
N THR A 41 13.18 -13.35 8.01
CA THR A 41 12.91 -11.91 8.21
C THR A 41 11.48 -11.65 8.67
N ARG A 42 10.53 -12.52 8.28
CA ARG A 42 9.08 -12.32 8.40
C ARG A 42 8.59 -11.04 7.73
N ILE A 43 9.42 -10.46 6.87
CA ILE A 43 9.16 -9.21 6.16
C ILE A 43 9.34 -9.49 4.67
N LEU A 44 8.31 -9.22 3.89
CA LEU A 44 8.33 -9.29 2.44
C LEU A 44 8.29 -7.86 1.88
N GLU A 45 9.20 -7.52 0.97
CA GLU A 45 9.21 -6.22 0.30
C GLU A 45 8.85 -6.38 -1.18
N ILE A 46 7.82 -5.66 -1.63
CA ILE A 46 7.31 -5.71 -3.00
C ILE A 46 6.90 -4.30 -3.48
N GLU A 47 6.59 -4.16 -4.76
CA GLU A 47 6.02 -2.94 -5.32
C GLU A 47 4.49 -3.02 -5.40
N ALA A 48 3.84 -1.86 -5.36
CA ALA A 48 2.40 -1.74 -5.61
C ALA A 48 2.02 -2.32 -6.99
N GLY A 49 0.92 -3.07 -7.01
CA GLY A 49 0.45 -3.85 -8.15
C GLY A 49 1.07 -5.24 -8.28
N THR A 50 1.78 -5.72 -7.25
CA THR A 50 2.37 -7.07 -7.24
C THR A 50 1.40 -8.10 -6.68
N GLU A 51 1.23 -9.21 -7.39
CA GLU A 51 0.57 -10.41 -6.90
C GLU A 51 1.58 -11.30 -6.18
N VAL A 52 1.35 -11.52 -4.89
CA VAL A 52 2.16 -12.42 -4.09
C VAL A 52 1.53 -13.80 -4.12
N VAL A 53 2.33 -14.82 -4.42
CA VAL A 53 1.93 -16.23 -4.41
C VAL A 53 2.72 -16.95 -3.34
N PHE A 54 2.04 -17.36 -2.27
CA PHE A 54 2.61 -18.15 -1.19
C PHE A 54 2.57 -19.63 -1.60
N ALA A 55 3.67 -20.09 -2.19
CA ALA A 55 3.78 -21.36 -2.92
C ALA A 55 4.51 -22.44 -2.10
N ASP A 56 4.06 -22.70 -0.88
CA ASP A 56 4.62 -23.75 -0.02
C ASP A 56 3.50 -24.61 0.59
N PRO A 57 3.59 -25.96 0.52
CA PRO A 57 2.58 -26.84 1.09
C PRO A 57 2.47 -26.71 2.62
N ARG A 58 3.47 -26.15 3.30
CA ARG A 58 3.44 -25.93 4.74
C ARG A 58 2.49 -24.80 5.14
N PHE A 59 2.13 -23.90 4.23
CA PHE A 59 1.11 -22.87 4.49
C PHE A 59 -0.29 -23.51 4.59
N LEU A 60 -0.88 -23.46 5.78
CA LEU A 60 -2.24 -23.94 6.04
C LEU A 60 -3.28 -22.84 5.86
N SER A 61 -2.96 -21.61 6.24
CA SER A 61 -3.79 -20.41 6.07
C SER A 61 -2.92 -19.17 5.97
N ILE A 62 -3.40 -18.15 5.26
CA ILE A 62 -2.82 -16.81 5.24
C ILE A 62 -3.96 -15.81 5.43
N GLU A 63 -3.86 -15.04 6.50
CA GLU A 63 -4.83 -14.02 6.88
C GLU A 63 -4.11 -12.67 6.87
N VAL A 64 -4.45 -11.80 5.92
CA VAL A 64 -4.01 -10.40 5.98
C VAL A 64 -4.90 -9.69 7.00
N VAL A 65 -4.30 -9.00 7.97
CA VAL A 65 -5.05 -8.26 8.99
C VAL A 65 -5.87 -7.18 8.26
N PRO A 66 -7.20 -7.14 8.46
CA PRO A 66 -8.07 -6.22 7.74
C PRO A 66 -7.86 -4.80 8.25
N ASP A 67 -6.89 -4.12 7.67
CA ASP A 67 -6.70 -2.68 7.69
C ASP A 67 -7.26 -2.10 6.37
N ASP A 68 -7.56 -0.79 6.30
CA ASP A 68 -8.06 -0.17 5.06
C ASP A 68 -7.10 -0.45 3.89
N GLY A 69 -7.63 -0.94 2.76
CA GLY A 69 -6.84 -1.29 1.57
C GLY A 69 -6.15 -2.66 1.60
N ALA A 70 -6.28 -3.43 2.70
CA ALA A 70 -5.69 -4.76 2.81
C ALA A 70 -6.30 -5.75 1.79
N PRO A 71 -5.47 -6.49 1.04
CA PRO A 71 -5.99 -7.48 0.09
C PRO A 71 -6.48 -8.74 0.79
N GLU A 72 -7.52 -9.35 0.22
CA GLU A 72 -7.95 -10.68 0.64
C GLU A 72 -7.03 -11.76 0.07
N ALA A 73 -6.48 -12.59 0.94
CA ALA A 73 -5.75 -13.78 0.53
C ALA A 73 -6.74 -14.84 0.02
N ARG A 74 -6.55 -15.26 -1.24
CA ARG A 74 -7.36 -16.30 -1.90
C ARG A 74 -6.60 -17.61 -1.96
N ARG A 75 -7.28 -18.72 -1.68
CA ARG A 75 -6.72 -20.06 -1.86
C ARG A 75 -6.62 -20.41 -3.33
N ILE A 76 -5.49 -20.98 -3.75
CA ILE A 76 -5.23 -21.47 -5.11
C ILE A 76 -4.69 -22.90 -5.07
N ALA A 77 -4.54 -23.52 -6.25
CA ALA A 77 -3.85 -24.80 -6.35
C ALA A 77 -2.37 -24.61 -5.92
N GLY A 78 -1.95 -25.32 -4.87
CA GLY A 78 -0.59 -25.27 -4.36
C GLY A 78 -0.27 -24.16 -3.36
N GLY A 79 -1.25 -23.36 -2.91
CA GLY A 79 -0.99 -22.32 -1.92
C GLY A 79 -2.06 -21.24 -1.81
N PHE A 80 -1.60 -20.01 -1.61
CA PHE A 80 -2.44 -18.81 -1.46
C PHE A 80 -1.91 -17.67 -2.32
N THR A 81 -2.77 -16.73 -2.70
CA THR A 81 -2.37 -15.53 -3.41
C THR A 81 -3.08 -14.28 -2.90
N ALA A 82 -2.40 -13.14 -2.93
CA ALA A 82 -2.94 -11.84 -2.59
C ALA A 82 -2.35 -10.77 -3.52
N LEU A 83 -3.20 -9.88 -4.06
CA LEU A 83 -2.79 -8.79 -4.93
C LEU A 83 -2.69 -7.47 -4.15
N PHE A 84 -1.48 -6.98 -3.95
CA PHE A 84 -1.22 -5.75 -3.21
C PHE A 84 -1.22 -4.55 -4.16
N ARG A 85 -2.35 -3.83 -4.24
CA ARG A 85 -2.52 -2.69 -5.16
C ARG A 85 -2.01 -1.37 -4.60
N GLU A 86 -2.13 -1.19 -3.29
CA GLU A 86 -1.84 0.06 -2.60
C GLU A 86 -0.49 -0.03 -1.91
N ALA A 87 0.27 1.06 -1.95
CA ALA A 87 1.51 1.17 -1.19
C ALA A 87 1.19 1.33 0.29
N GLY A 88 1.98 0.70 1.16
CA GLY A 88 1.70 0.63 2.59
C GLY A 88 2.42 -0.53 3.27
N THR A 89 2.21 -0.65 4.58
CA THR A 89 2.65 -1.82 5.35
C THR A 89 1.43 -2.63 5.74
N PHE A 90 1.35 -3.87 5.27
CA PHE A 90 0.24 -4.78 5.55
C PHE A 90 0.71 -5.89 6.47
N ARG A 91 0.03 -6.04 7.61
CA ARG A 91 0.31 -7.14 8.55
C ARG A 91 -0.43 -8.38 8.09
N PHE A 92 0.18 -9.54 8.25
CA PHE A 92 -0.49 -10.80 8.01
C PHE A 92 -0.09 -11.85 9.05
N ILE A 93 -0.94 -12.86 9.18
CA ILE A 93 -0.71 -14.03 10.01
C ILE A 93 -0.75 -15.22 9.08
N CYS A 94 0.34 -15.99 9.01
CA CYS A 94 0.32 -17.28 8.37
C CYS A 94 0.21 -18.39 9.43
N ILE A 95 -0.59 -19.41 9.12
CA ILE A 95 -0.67 -20.64 9.90
C ILE A 95 0.16 -21.67 9.16
N VAL A 96 1.17 -22.21 9.81
CA VAL A 96 2.15 -23.12 9.17
C VAL A 96 2.17 -24.49 9.84
N SER A 97 2.47 -25.52 9.04
CA SER A 97 2.72 -26.89 9.49
C SER A 97 4.22 -27.22 9.50
N GLY A 98 4.62 -28.28 10.20
CA GLY A 98 6.03 -28.66 10.35
C GLY A 98 6.60 -28.45 11.76
N TYR A 99 5.80 -27.93 12.68
CA TYR A 99 6.06 -27.85 14.12
C TYR A 99 5.14 -28.84 14.86
N GLU A 100 5.42 -29.16 16.13
CA GLU A 100 4.61 -30.11 16.93
C GLU A 100 3.11 -29.74 16.99
N ARG A 101 2.79 -28.46 16.76
CA ARG A 101 1.45 -27.92 16.54
C ARG A 101 1.49 -26.89 15.43
N ALA A 102 0.35 -26.66 14.76
CA ALA A 102 0.23 -25.57 13.80
C ALA A 102 0.60 -24.24 14.49
N GLU A 103 1.57 -23.53 13.93
CA GLU A 103 2.09 -22.30 14.50
C GLU A 103 1.51 -21.09 13.78
N ARG A 104 1.14 -20.05 14.56
CA ARG A 104 0.73 -18.75 14.01
C ARG A 104 1.96 -17.86 13.94
N VAL A 105 2.42 -17.58 12.73
CA VAL A 105 3.60 -16.75 12.49
C VAL A 105 3.14 -15.40 11.95
N PRO A 106 3.33 -14.30 12.72
CA PRO A 106 3.05 -12.96 12.22
C PRO A 106 4.15 -12.53 11.25
N GLY A 107 3.76 -11.79 10.21
CA GLY A 107 4.66 -11.18 9.25
C GLY A 107 4.13 -9.85 8.73
N GLU A 108 4.98 -9.15 7.97
CA GLU A 108 4.67 -7.87 7.34
C GLU A 108 4.98 -7.92 5.85
N VAL A 109 4.09 -7.34 5.03
CA VAL A 109 4.37 -7.04 3.63
C VAL A 109 4.52 -5.54 3.50
N ILE A 110 5.71 -5.09 3.14
CA ILE A 110 6.03 -3.71 2.80
C ILE A 110 5.82 -3.54 1.30
N VAL A 111 4.80 -2.77 0.94
CA VAL A 111 4.45 -2.47 -0.45
C VAL A 111 4.91 -1.06 -0.78
N ARG A 112 5.97 -0.97 -1.57
CA ARG A 112 6.53 0.31 -2.02
C ARG A 112 5.69 0.90 -3.15
N PRO A 113 5.60 2.23 -3.26
CA PRO A 113 5.03 2.87 -4.45
C PRO A 113 5.76 2.42 -5.71
N ARG A 114 5.02 2.11 -6.77
CA ARG A 114 5.63 1.89 -8.08
C ARG A 114 6.22 3.21 -8.59
N PRO A 115 7.41 3.22 -9.21
CA PRO A 115 7.95 4.42 -9.85
C PRO A 115 6.94 5.04 -10.83
N GLY A 116 6.63 6.32 -10.66
CA GLY A 116 5.60 7.03 -11.44
C GLY A 116 4.14 6.78 -11.01
N GLY A 117 3.90 6.02 -9.94
CA GLY A 117 2.60 5.82 -9.32
C GLY A 117 2.24 6.90 -8.29
N ALA A 118 1.05 6.75 -7.67
CA ALA A 118 0.65 7.62 -6.56
C ALA A 118 1.63 7.46 -5.38
N ALA A 119 2.10 8.59 -4.85
CA ALA A 119 3.03 8.63 -3.74
C ALA A 119 2.36 8.20 -2.43
N LEU A 120 3.10 7.50 -1.56
CA LEU A 120 2.61 7.05 -0.24
C LEU A 120 2.20 8.23 0.65
N LEU A 121 2.95 9.32 0.53
CA LEU A 121 2.75 10.57 1.26
C LEU A 121 2.44 11.67 0.23
N ASP A 122 1.63 12.66 0.60
CA ASP A 122 1.44 13.87 -0.21
C ASP A 122 2.47 14.94 0.19
N PHE A 123 3.36 15.31 -0.74
CA PHE A 123 4.38 16.33 -0.50
C PHE A 123 3.78 17.69 -0.13
N ARG A 124 2.58 18.00 -0.64
CA ARG A 124 1.88 19.24 -0.33
C ARG A 124 1.46 19.30 1.14
N ALA A 125 1.14 18.15 1.74
CA ALA A 125 0.82 18.02 3.15
C ALA A 125 2.08 18.04 4.06
N ALA A 126 3.25 17.70 3.53
CA ALA A 126 4.52 17.77 4.25
C ALA A 126 5.09 19.20 4.37
N ARG A 127 4.53 20.17 3.64
CA ARG A 127 4.89 21.59 3.74
C ARG A 127 4.06 22.31 4.81
N PRO A 128 4.63 23.30 5.52
CA PRO A 128 5.96 23.90 5.31
C PRO A 128 7.09 23.22 6.11
N GLY A 129 8.33 23.29 5.60
CA GLY A 129 9.54 22.95 6.37
C GLY A 129 10.28 21.65 5.99
N VAL A 130 9.85 20.95 4.94
CA VAL A 130 10.49 19.73 4.43
C VAL A 130 10.94 19.95 2.98
N THR A 131 12.19 19.60 2.67
CA THR A 131 12.71 19.62 1.31
C THR A 131 12.23 18.41 0.50
N GLU A 132 12.23 18.52 -0.83
CA GLU A 132 11.82 17.41 -1.71
C GLU A 132 12.71 16.18 -1.53
N GLN A 133 14.01 16.38 -1.33
CA GLN A 133 14.97 15.30 -1.08
C GLN A 133 14.73 14.58 0.27
N GLU A 134 14.47 15.33 1.34
CA GLU A 134 14.09 14.74 2.64
C GLU A 134 12.78 13.96 2.55
N PHE A 135 11.84 14.46 1.74
CA PHE A 135 10.57 13.81 1.51
C PHE A 135 10.70 12.52 0.70
N GLU A 136 11.53 12.48 -0.34
CA GLU A 136 11.82 11.26 -1.11
C GLU A 136 12.55 10.20 -0.26
N LEU A 137 13.55 10.61 0.52
CA LEU A 137 14.24 9.74 1.48
C LEU A 137 13.27 9.19 2.52
N ALA A 138 12.40 10.05 3.06
CA ALA A 138 11.35 9.61 3.95
C ALA A 138 10.43 8.61 3.25
N GLN A 139 9.90 8.87 2.05
CA GLN A 139 9.05 7.88 1.36
C GLN A 139 9.69 6.49 1.20
N ALA A 140 11.00 6.44 0.94
CA ALA A 140 11.72 5.18 0.79
C ALA A 140 11.87 4.41 2.12
N GLU A 141 12.15 5.10 3.23
CA GLU A 141 12.45 4.48 4.52
C GLU A 141 11.25 4.40 5.49
N CYS A 142 10.25 5.25 5.28
CA CYS A 142 9.05 5.43 6.10
C CYS A 142 8.28 4.15 6.34
N LEU A 143 8.18 3.30 5.31
CA LEU A 143 7.52 1.99 5.40
C LEU A 143 8.33 0.98 6.22
N ARG A 144 9.66 1.09 6.24
CA ARG A 144 10.56 0.22 7.04
C ARG A 144 10.65 0.70 8.48
N ASP A 145 11.00 1.97 8.69
CA ASP A 145 11.11 2.59 10.01
C ASP A 145 10.61 4.05 9.98
N PRO A 146 9.47 4.38 10.63
CA PRO A 146 8.98 5.74 10.71
C PRO A 146 9.98 6.67 11.42
N ARG A 147 10.86 6.16 12.29
CA ARG A 147 11.86 6.96 13.01
C ARG A 147 12.96 7.50 12.09
N ALA A 148 13.15 6.89 10.93
CA ALA A 148 14.10 7.35 9.93
C ALA A 148 13.63 8.63 9.20
N ALA A 149 12.38 9.06 9.41
CA ALA A 149 11.74 10.15 8.67
C ALA A 149 12.36 11.54 8.88
N GLY A 150 13.36 11.73 9.75
CA GLY A 150 14.18 12.95 9.89
C GLY A 150 13.46 14.20 10.42
N SER A 151 12.12 14.23 10.39
CA SER A 151 11.25 15.31 10.85
C SER A 151 10.02 14.74 11.55
N ILE A 152 9.51 15.44 12.57
CA ILE A 152 8.31 15.01 13.29
C ILE A 152 7.05 15.01 12.41
N VAL A 153 7.01 15.88 11.39
CA VAL A 153 5.91 15.93 10.41
C VAL A 153 5.92 14.65 9.58
N LEU A 154 7.10 14.30 9.03
CA LEU A 154 7.28 13.08 8.25
C LEU A 154 7.08 11.83 9.11
N PHE A 155 7.55 11.82 10.35
CA PHE A 155 7.30 10.73 11.31
C PHE A 155 5.80 10.48 11.50
N ARG A 156 4.99 11.52 11.73
CA ARG A 156 3.53 11.38 11.88
C ARG A 156 2.86 10.87 10.62
N MET A 157 3.26 11.40 9.46
CA MET A 157 2.78 10.93 8.16
C MET A 157 3.12 9.45 7.94
N CYS A 158 4.32 9.02 8.36
CA CYS A 158 4.73 7.62 8.30
C CYS A 158 3.97 6.69 9.22
N MET A 159 3.73 7.13 10.45
CA MET A 159 2.90 6.40 11.40
C MET A 159 1.48 6.21 10.84
N GLN A 160 0.90 7.26 10.25
CA GLN A 160 -0.41 7.20 9.61
C GLN A 160 -0.43 6.26 8.39
N ALA A 161 0.57 6.32 7.51
CA ALA A 161 0.67 5.43 6.34
C ALA A 161 0.86 3.94 6.72
N ARG A 162 1.38 3.68 7.92
CA ARG A 162 1.51 2.32 8.49
C ARG A 162 0.29 1.89 9.32
N GLY A 163 -0.77 2.71 9.40
CA GLY A 163 -1.94 2.45 10.24
C GLY A 163 -1.62 2.46 11.75
N ILE A 164 -0.50 3.04 12.16
CA ILE A 164 -0.10 3.15 13.57
C ILE A 164 -0.68 4.44 14.13
N ILE A 165 -1.62 4.33 15.08
CA ILE A 165 -2.16 5.48 15.80
C ILE A 165 -1.09 6.01 16.75
N PRO A 166 -0.59 7.26 16.58
CA PRO A 166 0.36 7.84 17.53
C PRO A 166 -0.38 8.20 18.83
N PHE A 167 0.19 7.78 19.96
CA PHE A 167 -0.26 8.14 21.32
C PHE A 167 0.21 9.55 21.71
#